data_AF-A0A960SBV5-F1
#
_entry.id   AF-A0A960SBV5-F1
#
_cell.length_a   1.000
_cell.length_b   1.000
_cell.length_c   1.000
_cell.angle_alpha   90.00
_cell.angle_beta   90.00
_cell.angle_gamma   90.00
#
_symmetry.space_group_name_H-M   'P 1'
#
loop_
_entity.id
_entity.type
_entity.pdbx_description
1 polymer ?
#
loop_
_entity_poly.entity_id
_entity_poly.type
_entity_poly.pdbx_seq_one_letter_code
_entity_poly.pdbx_strand_id
1 'polypeptide(L)' 'MSTHTFPIHIHYHRCPDCGKILENRHDWDYRLGYYLKDLTCSYCHHSWTEEKGGHFRLGPLFTQPKTAAFDWSRK' A
#
# COMPACT_ATOMS: atom_id res chain seq x y z
N MET A 1 11.68 -35.90 6.91
CA MET A 1 11.16 -34.66 7.53
C MET A 1 10.78 -33.72 6.40
N SER A 2 9.50 -33.41 6.25
CA SER A 2 9.04 -32.51 5.19
C SER A 2 9.23 -31.07 5.64
N THR A 3 10.22 -30.38 5.09
CA THR A 3 10.44 -28.95 5.28
C THR A 3 9.50 -28.17 4.36
N HIS A 4 8.24 -28.01 4.79
CA HIS A 4 7.31 -27.11 4.10
C HIS A 4 7.67 -25.67 4.43
N THR A 5 8.34 -24.98 3.51
CA THR A 5 8.47 -23.51 3.53
C THR A 5 7.48 -22.94 2.53
N PHE A 6 6.69 -21.95 2.96
CA PHE A 6 5.80 -21.18 2.10
C PHE A 6 6.20 -19.71 2.15
N PRO A 7 6.06 -18.96 1.03
CA PRO A 7 6.33 -17.54 1.02
C PRO A 7 5.34 -16.81 1.92
N ILE A 8 5.85 -15.90 2.74
CA ILE A 8 5.04 -15.00 3.56
C ILE A 8 5.19 -13.59 2.98
N HIS A 9 4.07 -12.99 2.59
CA HIS A 9 4.01 -11.59 2.18
C HIS A 9 3.54 -10.75 3.36
N ILE A 10 4.35 -9.75 3.71
CA ILE A 10 4.07 -8.83 4.82
C ILE A 10 4.05 -7.41 4.26
N HIS A 11 2.97 -6.69 4.54
CA HIS A 11 2.84 -5.28 4.19
C HIS A 11 2.90 -4.44 5.46
N TYR A 12 3.68 -3.36 5.43
CA TYR A 12 3.78 -2.41 6.54
C TYR A 12 3.04 -1.13 6.19
N HIS A 13 2.19 -0.68 7.12
CA HIS A 13 1.34 0.49 6.94
C HIS A 13 1.54 1.46 8.09
N ARG A 14 1.51 2.76 7.80
CA ARG A 14 1.63 3.79 8.83
C ARG A 14 0.25 4.35 9.13
N CYS A 15 -0.19 4.25 10.38
CA CYS A 15 -1.46 4.85 10.80
C CYS A 15 -1.43 6.37 10.56
N PRO A 16 -2.43 6.94 9.87
CA PRO A 16 -2.47 8.38 9.59
C PRO A 16 -2.73 9.23 10.83
N ASP A 17 -3.36 8.65 11.86
CA ASP A 17 -3.75 9.33 13.08
C ASP A 17 -2.63 9.35 14.13
N CYS A 18 -2.19 8.19 14.62
CA CYS A 18 -1.16 8.11 15.66
C CYS A 18 0.27 7.91 15.14
N GLY A 19 0.45 7.73 13.82
CA GLY A 19 1.76 7.59 13.18
C GLY A 19 2.50 6.27 13.42
N LYS A 20 1.91 5.30 14.16
CA LYS A 20 2.49 3.98 14.42
C LYS A 20 2.52 3.12 13.16
N ILE A 21 3.55 2.28 13.05
CA ILE A 21 3.69 1.29 11.98
C ILE A 21 2.96 0.00 12.39
N LEU A 22 2.24 -0.58 11.44
CA LEU A 22 1.42 -1.77 11.63
C LEU A 22 1.79 -2.81 10.59
N GLU A 23 1.96 -4.05 11.06
CA GLU A 23 2.13 -5.21 10.19
C GLU A 23 0.76 -5.73 9.76
N ASN A 24 0.56 -5.93 8.47
CA ASN A 24 -0.64 -6.58 7.96
C ASN A 24 -0.26 -7.64 6.91
N ARG A 25 -0.69 -8.87 7.17
CA ARG A 25 -0.44 -10.06 6.33
C ARG A 25 -1.56 -10.38 5.34
N HIS A 26 -2.67 -9.65 5.41
CA HIS A 26 -3.70 -9.75 4.40
C HIS A 26 -3.22 -9.06 3.14
N ASP A 27 -3.46 -9.69 2.00
CA ASP A 27 -3.20 -9.08 0.72
C ASP A 27 -4.29 -8.04 0.37
N TRP A 28 -4.10 -7.40 -0.77
CA TRP A 28 -4.98 -6.36 -1.26
C TRP A 28 -6.20 -6.98 -1.94
N ASP A 29 -7.37 -6.41 -1.69
CA ASP A 29 -8.61 -6.81 -2.35
C ASP A 29 -8.82 -6.00 -3.63
N TYR A 30 -9.15 -6.67 -4.73
CA TYR A 30 -9.50 -5.97 -5.96
C TYR A 30 -10.99 -5.60 -5.96
N ARG A 31 -11.29 -4.30 -5.90
CA ARG A 31 -12.66 -3.76 -5.87
C ARG A 31 -12.74 -2.54 -6.78
N LEU A 32 -13.75 -2.48 -7.65
CA LEU A 32 -14.05 -1.32 -8.52
C LEU A 32 -12.88 -0.86 -9.41
N GLY A 33 -12.00 -1.76 -9.83
CA GLY A 33 -10.85 -1.38 -10.66
C GLY A 33 -9.58 -1.09 -9.88
N TYR A 34 -9.65 -1.06 -8.54
CA TYR A 34 -8.57 -0.69 -7.64
C TYR A 34 -8.19 -1.84 -6.72
N TYR A 35 -6.92 -1.90 -6.32
CA TYR A 35 -6.50 -2.74 -5.20
C TYR A 35 -6.65 -1.92 -3.92
N LEU A 36 -7.63 -2.29 -3.10
CA LEU A 36 -7.95 -1.64 -1.83
C LEU A 36 -7.53 -2.51 -0.66
N LYS A 37 -7.25 -1.86 0.46
CA LYS A 37 -6.93 -2.56 1.71
C LYS A 37 -7.49 -1.80 2.89
N ASP A 38 -8.44 -2.42 3.56
CA ASP A 38 -9.04 -1.89 4.79
C ASP A 38 -8.15 -2.25 5.98
N LEU A 39 -7.79 -1.24 6.76
CA LEU A 39 -6.83 -1.33 7.85
C LEU A 39 -7.43 -0.72 9.11
N THR A 40 -7.13 -1.34 10.26
CA THR A 40 -7.46 -0.80 11.58
C THR A 40 -6.21 -0.75 12.43
N CYS A 41 -5.95 0.39 13.06
CA CYS A 41 -4.81 0.58 13.93
C CYS A 41 -5.03 -0.18 15.23
N SER A 42 -4.11 -1.08 15.60
CA SER A 42 -4.17 -1.78 16.89
C SER A 42 -3.87 -0.88 18.10
N TYR A 43 -3.33 0.33 17.88
CA TYR A 43 -2.97 1.27 18.95
C TYR A 43 -4.06 2.30 19.24
N CYS A 44 -4.61 2.96 18.21
CA CYS A 44 -5.63 4.01 18.38
C CYS A 44 -7.00 3.62 17.83
N HIS A 45 -7.16 2.40 17.30
CA HIS A 45 -8.42 1.88 16.72
C HIS A 45 -8.99 2.68 15.54
N HIS A 46 -8.25 3.66 15.01
CA HIS A 46 -8.59 4.35 13.78
C HIS A 46 -8.58 3.36 12.60
N SER A 47 -9.62 3.41 11.77
CA SER A 47 -9.74 2.59 10.57
C SER A 47 -9.64 3.44 9.32
N TRP A 48 -8.89 2.99 8.32
CA TRP A 48 -8.71 3.66 7.04
C TRP A 48 -8.54 2.63 5.91
N THR A 49 -8.68 3.10 4.67
CA THR A 49 -8.46 2.29 3.48
C THR A 49 -7.26 2.83 2.72
N GLU A 50 -6.34 1.95 2.34
CA GLU A 50 -5.26 2.28 1.40
C GLU A 50 -5.58 1.75 0.00
N GLU A 51 -4.95 2.34 -1.02
CA GLU A 51 -5.06 1.94 -2.42
C GLU A 51 -3.66 1.64 -3.01
N LYS A 52 -3.51 0.51 -3.72
CA LYS A 52 -2.25 0.10 -4.36
C LYS A 52 -2.38 -0.04 -5.88
N GLY A 53 -2.04 1.04 -6.58
CA GLY A 53 -1.99 1.06 -8.05
C GLY A 53 -3.38 1.17 -8.67
N GLY A 54 -3.61 2.03 -9.64
CA GLY A 54 -2.82 3.12 -10.16
C GLY A 54 -3.79 4.09 -10.83
N HIS A 55 -3.36 5.35 -10.97
CA HIS A 55 -4.09 6.42 -11.64
C HIS A 55 -4.91 5.87 -12.81
N PHE A 56 -6.24 5.99 -12.73
CA PHE A 56 -7.12 5.78 -13.87
C PHE A 56 -6.55 6.66 -14.98
N ARG A 57 -5.88 6.07 -15.98
CA ARG A 57 -5.25 6.83 -17.07
C ARG A 57 -6.38 7.28 -18.01
N LEU A 58 -7.14 8.28 -17.59
CA LEU A 58 -8.07 9.00 -18.45
C LEU A 58 -7.27 9.88 -19.42
N GLY A 59 -6.75 9.26 -20.47
CA GLY A 59 -6.25 9.96 -21.66
C GLY A 59 -5.12 10.97 -21.44
N PRO A 60 -4.69 11.66 -22.51
CA PRO A 60 -3.47 12.45 -22.54
C PRO A 60 -3.55 13.82 -21.82
N LEU A 61 -4.56 14.08 -20.99
CA LEU A 61 -4.84 15.43 -20.50
C LEU A 61 -4.58 15.70 -19.00
N PHE A 62 -4.43 14.69 -18.12
CA PHE A 62 -4.55 14.97 -16.67
C PHE A 62 -3.57 14.35 -15.68
N THR A 63 -2.41 13.85 -16.08
CA THR A 63 -1.35 13.60 -15.09
C THR A 63 0.04 13.82 -15.67
N GLN A 64 0.65 14.96 -15.39
CA GLN A 64 2.10 15.00 -15.33
C GLN A 64 2.52 14.04 -14.20
N PRO A 65 3.43 13.08 -14.46
CA PRO A 65 3.93 12.23 -13.39
C PRO A 65 4.53 13.13 -12.32
N LYS A 66 4.14 12.93 -11.05
CA LYS A 66 4.87 13.55 -9.93
C LYS A 66 6.31 13.10 -10.07
N THR A 67 7.22 14.03 -10.32
CA THR A 67 8.65 13.76 -10.37
C THR A 67 9.05 13.05 -9.09
N ALA A 68 9.82 11.96 -9.19
CA ALA A 68 10.31 11.26 -8.02
C ALA A 68 10.98 12.27 -7.08
N ALA A 69 10.60 12.26 -5.80
CA ALA A 69 11.16 13.19 -4.81
C ALA A 69 12.67 13.01 -4.63
N PHE A 70 13.22 11.87 -5.08
CA PHE A 70 14.63 11.55 -5.00
C PHE A 70 15.05 10.70 -6.21
N ASP A 71 16.18 11.06 -6.82
CA ASP A 71 16.73 10.42 -8.00
C ASP A 71 18.11 9.83 -7.67
N TRP A 72 18.19 8.49 -7.63
CA TRP A 72 19.42 7.75 -7.33
C TRP A 72 20.44 7.75 -8.48
N SER A 73 20.09 8.28 -9.66
CA SER A 73 20.97 8.30 -10.83
C SER A 73 21.99 9.44 -10.82
N ARG A 74 21.88 10.40 -9.89
CA ARG A 74 22.88 11.45 -9.69
C ARG A 74 23.89 11.01 -8.62
N LYS A 75 25.00 10.42 -9.08
CA LYS A 75 26.23 10.27 -8.27
C LYS A 75 27.01 11.56 -8.23
#